data_AF-A0A519S9S0-F1
#
_entry.id   AF-A0A519S9S0-F1
#
_cell.length_a   1.000
_cell.length_b   1.000
_cell.length_c   1.000
_cell.angle_alpha   90.00
_cell.angle_beta   90.00
_cell.angle_gamma   90.00
#
_symmetry.space_group_name_H-M   'P 1'
#
loop_
_entity.id
_entity.type
_entity.pdbx_description
1 polymer ?
#
loop_
_entity_poly.entity_id
_entity_poly.type
_entity_poly.pdbx_seq_one_letter_code
_entity_poly.pdbx_strand_id
1 'polypeptide(L)' 'DLESYEEVFRDNKLKPQRGKHQLVNNIITGNWTATGTPKNHQKFVEQMLKDKDILEFDF' A
#
# COMPACT_ATOMS: atom_id res chain seq x y z
N ASP A 1 4.56 -4.18 -10.15
CA ASP A 1 5.64 -4.34 -9.15
C ASP A 1 5.34 -3.59 -7.86
N LEU A 2 5.98 -3.95 -6.75
CA LEU A 2 5.77 -3.30 -5.44
C LEU A 2 6.10 -1.80 -5.43
N GLU A 3 6.98 -1.36 -6.32
CA GLU A 3 7.36 0.05 -6.46
C GLU A 3 6.16 0.92 -6.86
N SER A 4 5.19 0.37 -7.59
CA SER A 4 3.97 1.08 -7.98
C SER A 4 3.09 1.42 -6.77
N TYR A 5 3.11 0.60 -5.71
CA TYR A 5 2.33 0.89 -4.50
C TYR A 5 2.96 2.01 -3.66
N GLU A 6 4.29 2.16 -3.68
CA GLU A 6 4.96 3.31 -3.05
C GLU A 6 4.52 4.64 -3.71
N GLU A 7 4.26 4.63 -5.01
CA GLU A 7 3.71 5.79 -5.71
C GLU A 7 2.27 6.09 -5.28
N VAL A 8 1.44 5.08 -5.03
CA VAL A 8 0.06 5.26 -4.53
C VAL A 8 0.06 5.91 -3.14
N PHE A 9 0.98 5.54 -2.25
CA PHE A 9 1.15 6.25 -0.98
C PHE A 9 1.49 7.73 -1.21
N ARG A 10 2.42 8.01 -2.12
CA ARG A 10 2.85 9.39 -2.41
C ARG A 10 1.75 10.24 -3.05
N ASP A 11 0.93 9.68 -3.95
CA ASP A 11 -0.24 10.35 -4.53
C ASP A 11 -1.25 10.76 -3.45
N ASN A 12 -1.41 9.90 -2.44
CA ASN A 12 -2.24 10.17 -1.28
C ASN A 12 -1.56 11.08 -0.23
N LYS A 13 -0.40 11.67 -0.55
CA LYS A 13 0.39 12.51 0.37
C LYS A 13 0.74 11.81 1.68
N LEU A 14 0.93 10.49 1.62
CA LEU A 14 1.47 9.68 2.69
C LEU A 14 2.97 9.49 2.47
N LYS A 15 3.72 9.38 3.56
CA LYS A 15 5.14 9.05 3.53
C LYS A 15 5.30 7.56 3.84
N PRO A 16 5.50 6.69 2.85
CA PRO A 16 5.69 5.27 3.09
C PRO A 16 7.11 5.01 3.60
N GLN A 17 7.22 4.19 4.62
CA GLN A 17 8.45 3.53 5.03
C GLN A 17 8.31 2.05 4.72
N ARG A 18 9.22 1.57 3.88
CA ARG A 18 9.19 0.22 3.33
C ARG A 18 9.66 -0.79 4.38
N GLY A 19 8.85 -1.83 4.61
CA GLY A 19 9.08 -2.91 5.57
C GLY A 19 9.56 -4.20 4.89
N LYS A 20 9.12 -5.35 5.39
CA LYS A 20 9.47 -6.67 4.82
C LYS A 20 8.70 -6.90 3.50
N HIS A 21 9.37 -7.54 2.54
CA HIS A 21 8.75 -8.07 1.32
C HIS A 21 9.01 -9.55 1.23
N GLN A 22 8.02 -10.29 0.75
CA GLN A 22 8.13 -11.71 0.48
C GLN A 22 7.50 -12.02 -0.87
N LEU A 23 8.13 -12.93 -1.60
CA LEU A 23 7.57 -13.55 -2.80
C LEU A 23 7.39 -15.03 -2.48
N VAL A 24 6.15 -15.49 -2.37
CA VAL A 24 5.82 -16.90 -2.11
C VAL A 24 4.78 -17.32 -3.13
N ASN A 25 5.01 -18.42 -3.84
CA ASN A 25 4.07 -18.97 -4.82
C ASN A 25 3.59 -17.93 -5.85
N ASN A 26 4.51 -17.08 -6.33
CA ASN A 26 4.21 -16.02 -7.29
C ASN A 26 3.28 -14.89 -6.77
N ILE A 27 3.01 -14.87 -5.46
CA ILE A 27 2.30 -13.79 -4.77
C ILE A 27 3.34 -12.92 -4.08
N ILE A 28 3.28 -11.63 -4.35
CA ILE A 28 4.15 -10.65 -3.71
C ILE A 28 3.38 -10.01 -2.55
N THR A 29 3.94 -10.09 -1.35
CA THR A 29 3.43 -9.43 -0.16
C THR A 29 4.42 -8.36 0.28
N GLY A 30 3.94 -7.14 0.48
CA GLY A 30 4.72 -6.04 1.01
C GLY A 30 4.08 -5.47 2.26
N ASN A 31 4.92 -5.05 3.20
CA ASN A 31 4.48 -4.29 4.36
C ASN A 31 5.07 -2.88 4.30
N TRP A 32 4.24 -1.88 4.58
CA TRP A 32 4.67 -0.49 4.68
C TRP A 32 4.09 0.14 5.93
N THR A 33 4.89 1.00 6.56
CA THR A 33 4.42 1.92 7.59
C THR A 33 4.24 3.29 6.94
N ALA A 34 3.02 3.80 6.88
CA ALA A 34 2.73 5.10 6.29
C ALA A 34 2.51 6.16 7.37
N THR A 35 3.10 7.35 7.20
CA THR A 35 2.83 8.51 8.07
C THR A 35 2.11 9.60 7.30
N GLY A 36 1.04 10.15 7.89
CA GLY A 36 0.26 11.25 7.33
C GLY A 36 -1.00 11.56 8.13
N THR A 37 -1.87 12.38 7.56
CA THR A 37 -3.13 12.75 8.23
C THR A 37 -4.18 11.64 8.07
N PRO A 38 -5.11 11.45 9.03
CA PRO A 38 -6.18 10.45 8.93
C PRO A 38 -6.99 10.52 7.63
N LYS A 39 -7.28 11.73 7.14
CA LYS A 39 -7.99 11.96 5.87
C LYS A 39 -7.27 11.35 4.66
N ASN A 40 -5.95 11.43 4.64
CA ASN A 40 -5.13 10.86 3.56
C ASN A 40 -5.05 9.34 3.66
N HIS A 41 -5.00 8.78 4.88
CA HIS A 41 -5.11 7.34 5.11
C HIS A 41 -6.46 6.81 4.62
N GLN A 42 -7.56 7.51 4.90
CA GLN A 42 -8.88 7.12 4.42
C GLN A 42 -8.94 7.11 2.88
N LYS A 43 -8.48 8.18 2.22
CA LYS A 43 -8.43 8.25 0.75
C LYS A 43 -7.60 7.10 0.15
N PHE A 44 -6.46 6.80 0.77
CA PHE A 44 -5.59 5.69 0.35
C PHE A 44 -6.33 4.34 0.46
N VAL A 45 -6.96 4.06 1.61
CA VAL A 45 -7.71 2.81 1.81
C VAL A 45 -8.85 2.69 0.79
N GLU A 46 -9.62 3.76 0.56
CA GLU A 46 -10.71 3.76 -0.43
C GLU A 46 -10.22 3.51 -1.87
N GLN A 47 -9.00 3.94 -2.20
CA GLN A 47 -8.38 3.66 -3.49
C GLN A 47 -7.92 2.20 -3.59
N MET A 48 -7.26 1.69 -2.55
CA MET A 48 -6.75 0.31 -2.53
C MET A 48 -7.88 -0.72 -2.56
N LEU A 49 -8.99 -0.47 -1.87
CA LEU A 49 -10.17 -1.36 -1.89
C LEU A 49 -10.83 -1.50 -3.29
N LYS A 50 -10.52 -0.60 -4.23
CA LYS A 50 -11.04 -0.66 -5.60
C LYS A 50 -10.10 -1.41 -6.55
N ASP A 51 -8.87 -1.67 -6.12
CA ASP A 51 -7.87 -2.37 -6.90
C ASP A 51 -8.17 -3.87 -6.91
N LYS A 52 -8.30 -4.44 -8.10
CA LYS A 52 -8.68 -5.85 -8.28
C LYS A 52 -7.49 -6.80 -8.24
N ASP A 53 -6.28 -6.26 -8.33
CA ASP A 53 -5.04 -7.02 -8.26
C ASP A 53 -4.59 -7.26 -6.81
N ILE A 54 -5.22 -6.59 -5.84
CA ILE A 54 -5.00 -6.83 -4.40
C ILE A 54 -5.78 -8.06 -3.95
N LEU A 55 -5.04 -9.09 -3.55
CA LEU A 55 -5.61 -10.33 -3.02
C LEU A 55 -6.01 -10.19 -1.54
N GLU A 56 -5.21 -9.45 -0.76
CA GLU A 56 -5.42 -9.26 0.67
C GLU A 56 -4.90 -7.89 1.11
N PHE A 57 -5.61 -7.24 2.03
CA PHE A 57 -5.26 -5.92 2.56
C PHE A 57 -5.53 -5.90 4.07
N ASP A 58 -4.49 -5.58 4.85
CA ASP A 58 -4.48 -5.53 6.32
C ASP A 58 -3.91 -4.19 6.78
N PHE A 59 -4.45 -3.64 7.88
CA PHE A 59 -4.16 -2.27 8.36
C PHE A 59 -3.89 -2.17 9.86
#